data_AF-A0A964K230-F1
#
_entry.id   AF-A0A964K230-F1
#
_cell.length_a   1.000
_cell.length_b   1.000
_cell.length_c   1.000
_cell.angle_alpha   90.00
_cell.angle_beta   90.00
_cell.angle_gamma   90.00
#
_symmetry.space_group_name_H-M   'P 1'
#
loop_
_entity.id
_entity.type
_entity.pdbx_description
1 polymer ?
#
loop_
_entity_poly.entity_id
_entity_poly.type
_entity_poly.pdbx_seq_one_letter_code
_entity_poly.pdbx_strand_id
1 'polypeptide(L)'
;MKILLSVLFTTLLYTNSSIAAPAYISPLAQDWQVQAVITVGETAANGYAMVGVPDGLGAYANADGRFTLLMNHELSPDKGAVRAHGQKRVFVSRWVIDVESLKVQSGADLVHATLPVGVVKPFNRLCSADLAPSSAFYNAATSKGYAGQLFLNGEEDKAGGRAFARAPNGISYELADFGHIAWENLLANPASSDNTLVIGLDDIQNGLLLVY
;
A
#
# COMPACT_ATOMS: atom_id res chain seq x y z
N MET A 1 -19.64 57.44 26.75
CA MET A 1 -19.20 56.85 25.48
C MET A 1 -18.69 55.44 25.79
N LYS A 2 -19.54 54.43 25.58
CA LYS A 2 -19.27 53.02 25.91
C LYS A 2 -18.41 52.41 24.80
N ILE A 3 -17.30 51.75 25.14
CA ILE A 3 -16.61 50.84 24.21
C ILE A 3 -16.66 49.46 24.85
N LEU A 4 -17.57 48.63 24.34
CA LEU A 4 -17.65 47.21 24.64
C LEU A 4 -16.55 46.50 23.84
N LEU A 5 -15.60 45.87 24.51
CA LEU A 5 -14.64 44.96 23.89
C LEU A 5 -15.28 43.56 23.87
N SER A 6 -15.78 43.13 22.72
CA SER A 6 -16.25 41.75 22.51
C SER A 6 -15.07 40.86 22.15
N VAL A 7 -14.65 40.01 23.08
CA VAL A 7 -13.70 38.91 22.84
C VAL A 7 -14.46 37.78 22.17
N LEU A 8 -14.17 37.53 20.89
CA LEU A 8 -14.68 36.38 20.16
C LEU A 8 -13.82 35.16 20.51
N PHE A 9 -14.34 34.28 21.35
CA PHE A 9 -13.71 32.99 21.65
C PHE A 9 -14.11 31.99 20.56
N THR A 10 -13.23 31.78 19.58
CA THR A 10 -13.42 30.74 18.58
C THR A 10 -12.98 29.40 19.19
N THR A 11 -13.92 28.63 19.73
CA THR A 11 -13.66 27.24 20.10
C THR A 11 -13.46 26.41 18.84
N LEU A 12 -12.21 26.07 18.52
CA LEU A 12 -11.89 25.03 17.54
C LEU A 12 -12.27 23.68 18.18
N LEU A 13 -13.42 23.13 17.78
CA LEU A 13 -13.76 21.75 18.09
C LEU A 13 -12.87 20.86 17.23
N TYR A 14 -11.73 20.43 17.77
CA TYR A 14 -11.02 19.28 17.23
C TYR A 14 -11.89 18.06 17.51
N THR A 15 -12.64 17.60 16.51
CA THR A 15 -13.16 16.23 16.53
C THR A 15 -11.96 15.32 16.41
N ASN A 16 -11.42 14.86 17.55
CA ASN A 16 -10.60 13.67 17.54
C ASN A 16 -11.54 12.54 17.12
N SER A 17 -11.45 12.12 15.85
CA SER A 17 -11.98 10.82 15.46
C SER A 17 -11.23 9.80 16.32
N SER A 18 -11.86 9.37 17.41
CA SER A 18 -11.32 8.29 18.22
C SER A 18 -11.42 7.02 17.40
N ILE A 19 -10.29 6.36 17.18
CA ILE A 19 -10.29 5.05 16.55
C ILE A 19 -11.03 4.07 17.46
N ALA A 20 -11.94 3.30 16.87
CA ALA A 20 -12.84 2.42 17.58
C ALA A 20 -12.12 1.23 18.26
N ALA A 21 -10.95 0.84 17.76
CA ALA A 21 -10.15 -0.25 18.31
C ALA A 21 -8.85 0.27 18.97
N PRO A 22 -8.41 -0.32 20.10
CA PRO A 22 -7.09 -0.05 20.63
C PRO A 22 -6.01 -0.53 19.65
N ALA A 23 -4.80 0.03 19.78
CA ALA A 23 -3.66 -0.49 19.03
C ALA A 23 -3.38 -1.95 19.41
N TYR A 24 -3.04 -2.78 18.42
CA TYR A 24 -2.74 -4.20 18.61
C TYR A 24 -1.36 -4.46 19.23
N ILE A 25 -0.52 -3.43 19.33
CA ILE A 25 0.81 -3.50 19.92
C ILE A 25 0.94 -2.47 21.04
N SER A 26 1.81 -2.78 22.01
CA SER A 26 2.16 -1.86 23.10
C SER A 26 3.63 -1.46 23.00
N PRO A 27 3.98 -0.19 23.26
CA PRO A 27 5.37 0.23 23.28
C PRO A 27 6.10 -0.40 24.48
N LEU A 28 7.31 -0.92 24.26
CA LEU A 28 8.16 -1.43 25.33
C LEU A 28 9.06 -0.34 25.93
N ALA A 29 9.50 0.61 25.11
CA ALA A 29 10.30 1.74 25.54
C ALA A 29 9.41 2.88 26.02
N GLN A 30 9.80 3.50 27.14
CA GLN A 30 8.98 4.49 27.85
C GLN A 30 8.66 5.75 27.03
N ASP A 31 9.52 6.12 26.09
CA ASP A 31 9.37 7.33 25.27
C ASP A 31 8.69 7.06 23.92
N TRP A 32 8.20 5.84 23.69
CA TRP A 32 7.49 5.49 22.47
C TRP A 32 5.98 5.49 22.70
N GLN A 33 5.26 6.05 21.74
CA GLN A 33 3.81 6.01 21.70
C GLN A 33 3.35 5.19 20.51
N VAL A 34 2.31 4.39 20.71
CA VAL A 34 1.62 3.67 19.63
C VAL A 34 0.29 4.36 19.42
N GLN A 35 0.10 4.89 18.21
CA GLN A 35 -1.14 5.51 17.77
C GLN A 35 -1.71 4.68 16.63
N ALA A 36 -2.94 4.17 16.82
CA ALA A 36 -3.68 3.60 15.71
C ALA A 36 -3.97 4.71 14.67
N VAL A 37 -4.02 4.36 13.39
CA VAL A 37 -4.30 5.31 12.30
C VAL A 37 -5.67 5.05 11.65
N ILE A 38 -5.99 3.78 11.40
CA ILE A 38 -7.30 3.32 10.93
C ILE A 38 -7.46 1.84 11.25
N THR A 39 -8.68 1.37 11.52
CA THR A 39 -9.01 -0.06 11.68
C THR A 39 -10.14 -0.50 10.76
N VAL A 40 -10.29 -1.82 10.60
CA VAL A 40 -11.31 -2.43 9.73
C VAL A 40 -12.71 -1.96 10.13
N GLY A 41 -13.50 -1.55 9.13
CA GLY A 41 -14.85 -1.01 9.33
C GLY A 41 -14.91 0.50 9.52
N GLU A 42 -13.79 1.17 9.80
CA GLU A 42 -13.72 2.62 9.79
C GLU A 42 -13.61 3.17 8.37
N THR A 43 -13.90 4.46 8.20
CA THR A 43 -13.85 5.13 6.91
C THR A 43 -12.91 6.33 6.93
N ALA A 44 -12.23 6.55 5.81
CA ALA A 44 -11.58 7.84 5.54
C ALA A 44 -12.63 8.95 5.41
N ALA A 45 -12.19 10.22 5.40
CA ALA A 45 -13.11 11.35 5.29
C ALA A 45 -13.96 11.36 4.00
N ASN A 46 -13.51 10.68 2.94
CA ASN A 46 -14.30 10.47 1.72
C ASN A 46 -15.28 9.28 1.78
N GLY A 47 -15.45 8.65 2.95
CA GLY A 47 -16.34 7.51 3.16
C GLY A 47 -15.76 6.16 2.72
N TYR A 48 -14.53 6.11 2.20
CA TYR A 48 -13.91 4.85 1.79
C TYR A 48 -13.53 4.01 3.01
N ALA A 49 -14.06 2.79 3.08
CA ALA A 49 -13.93 1.92 4.25
C ALA A 49 -12.62 1.11 4.23
N MET A 50 -11.99 1.00 5.40
CA MET A 50 -10.88 0.08 5.63
C MET A 50 -11.37 -1.36 5.58
N VAL A 51 -10.75 -2.15 4.72
CA VAL A 51 -11.08 -3.55 4.51
C VAL A 51 -10.14 -4.44 5.31
N GLY A 52 -10.65 -5.61 5.70
CA GLY A 52 -9.91 -6.61 6.46
C GLY A 52 -8.64 -7.14 5.80
N VAL A 53 -7.86 -7.81 6.64
CA VAL A 53 -6.59 -8.47 6.33
C VAL A 53 -5.57 -7.55 5.67
N PRO A 54 -5.24 -6.38 6.27
CA PRO A 54 -4.15 -5.56 5.78
C PRO A 54 -2.82 -6.30 5.94
N ASP A 55 -1.95 -6.18 4.94
CA ASP A 55 -0.66 -6.87 4.91
C ASP A 55 0.43 -5.92 4.38
N GLY A 56 1.25 -6.33 3.40
CA GLY A 56 2.34 -5.57 2.81
C GLY A 56 2.01 -4.11 2.53
N LEU A 57 2.86 -3.21 3.02
CA LEU A 57 2.67 -1.77 2.95
C LEU A 57 3.78 -1.10 2.15
N GLY A 58 3.46 0.04 1.55
CA GLY A 58 4.44 0.95 0.97
C GLY A 58 3.98 2.39 1.10
N ALA A 59 4.85 3.31 1.51
CA ALA A 59 4.47 4.71 1.72
C ALA A 59 5.40 5.67 0.99
N TYR A 60 4.84 6.76 0.47
CA TYR A 60 5.60 7.85 -0.15
C TYR A 60 5.03 9.21 0.24
N ALA A 61 5.91 10.21 0.38
CA ALA A 61 5.53 11.56 0.70
C ALA A 61 4.81 12.23 -0.49
N ASN A 62 3.78 13.02 -0.19
CA ASN A 62 3.17 13.94 -1.14
C ASN A 62 3.79 15.34 -0.96
N ALA A 63 3.66 16.21 -1.95
CA ALA A 63 4.23 17.55 -1.91
C ALA A 63 3.50 18.53 -0.96
N ASP A 64 2.42 18.10 -0.31
CA ASP A 64 1.46 18.96 0.38
C ASP A 64 1.28 18.62 1.88
N GLY A 65 2.32 18.08 2.52
CA GLY A 65 2.29 17.71 3.94
C GLY A 65 1.49 16.44 4.26
N ARG A 66 1.07 15.72 3.23
CA ARG A 66 0.43 14.40 3.33
C ARG A 66 1.40 13.32 2.88
N PHE A 67 1.09 12.07 3.21
CA PHE A 67 1.72 10.91 2.59
C PHE A 67 0.65 9.99 2.00
N THR A 68 1.07 9.21 1.02
CA THR A 68 0.25 8.15 0.46
C THR A 68 0.74 6.80 0.98
N LEU A 69 -0.17 5.99 1.48
CA LEU A 69 0.07 4.60 1.89
C LEU A 69 -0.62 3.67 0.89
N LEU A 70 0.13 2.71 0.36
CA LEU A 70 -0.34 1.58 -0.41
C LEU A 70 -0.37 0.36 0.50
N MET A 71 -1.40 -0.46 0.37
CA MET A 71 -1.63 -1.56 1.30
C MET A 71 -2.24 -2.76 0.57
N ASN A 72 -1.58 -3.90 0.67
CA ASN A 72 -2.14 -5.18 0.26
C ASN A 72 -3.28 -5.57 1.20
N HIS A 73 -4.28 -6.24 0.63
CA HIS A 73 -5.30 -6.94 1.39
C HIS A 73 -5.18 -8.44 1.13
N GLU A 74 -4.72 -9.17 2.14
CA GLU A 74 -4.43 -10.61 2.12
C GLU A 74 -5.73 -11.45 2.22
N LEU A 75 -6.77 -11.04 1.48
CA LEU A 75 -8.06 -11.69 1.50
C LEU A 75 -8.00 -13.04 0.77
N SER A 76 -8.61 -14.08 1.34
CA SER A 76 -8.89 -15.29 0.60
C SER A 76 -9.73 -14.98 -0.64
N PRO A 77 -9.53 -15.71 -1.76
CA PRO A 77 -10.30 -15.49 -2.97
C PRO A 77 -11.79 -15.49 -2.71
N ASP A 78 -12.36 -16.33 -1.87
CA ASP A 78 -13.82 -16.38 -1.65
C ASP A 78 -14.42 -15.17 -0.89
N LYS A 79 -13.61 -14.23 -0.41
CA LYS A 79 -14.07 -13.08 0.41
C LYS A 79 -14.14 -11.77 -0.38
N GLY A 80 -14.88 -10.81 0.17
CA GLY A 80 -14.96 -9.43 -0.33
C GLY A 80 -16.05 -9.15 -1.37
N ALA A 81 -16.06 -7.92 -1.86
CA ALA A 81 -17.02 -7.41 -2.86
C ALA A 81 -16.33 -7.13 -4.20
N VAL A 82 -17.12 -6.73 -5.21
CA VAL A 82 -16.58 -6.19 -6.47
C VAL A 82 -15.84 -4.88 -6.17
N ARG A 83 -14.64 -4.73 -6.74
CA ARG A 83 -13.75 -3.58 -6.55
C ARG A 83 -13.71 -2.70 -7.81
N ALA A 84 -12.99 -1.57 -7.75
CA ALA A 84 -12.97 -0.60 -8.84
C ALA A 84 -12.37 -1.18 -10.14
N HIS A 85 -11.39 -2.08 -10.00
CA HIS A 85 -10.82 -2.85 -11.11
C HIS A 85 -11.74 -3.94 -11.68
N GLY A 86 -13.02 -4.00 -11.25
CA GLY A 86 -14.06 -4.86 -11.82
C GLY A 86 -14.00 -6.32 -11.37
N GLN A 87 -12.92 -6.75 -10.74
CA GLN A 87 -12.83 -8.08 -10.15
C GLN A 87 -13.40 -8.02 -8.72
N LYS A 88 -13.98 -9.14 -8.29
CA LYS A 88 -14.24 -9.31 -6.86
C LYS A 88 -12.91 -9.53 -6.15
N ARG A 89 -12.91 -9.37 -4.83
CA ARG A 89 -11.96 -9.97 -3.89
C ARG A 89 -10.77 -9.06 -3.53
N VAL A 90 -9.56 -9.53 -3.83
CA VAL A 90 -8.26 -9.01 -3.42
C VAL A 90 -7.91 -7.75 -4.21
N PHE A 91 -7.26 -6.80 -3.56
CA PHE A 91 -6.92 -5.50 -4.13
C PHE A 91 -5.81 -4.84 -3.31
N VAL A 92 -5.30 -3.74 -3.83
CA VAL A 92 -4.39 -2.84 -3.10
C VAL A 92 -5.15 -1.57 -2.81
N SER A 93 -5.24 -1.17 -1.55
CA SER A 93 -5.81 0.13 -1.18
C SER A 93 -4.75 1.22 -1.27
N ARG A 94 -5.19 2.43 -1.63
CA ARG A 94 -4.42 3.67 -1.59
C ARG A 94 -5.07 4.61 -0.59
N TRP A 95 -4.32 5.04 0.40
CA TRP A 95 -4.75 5.97 1.44
C TRP A 95 -3.94 7.25 1.37
N VAL A 96 -4.59 8.39 1.53
CA VAL A 96 -3.90 9.68 1.69
C VAL A 96 -4.12 10.16 3.12
N ILE A 97 -3.02 10.36 3.82
CA ILE A 97 -2.98 10.58 5.26
C ILE A 97 -2.19 11.85 5.54
N ASP A 98 -2.72 12.70 6.42
CA ASP A 98 -2.04 13.90 6.87
C ASP A 98 -0.86 13.54 7.80
N VAL A 99 0.34 14.09 7.57
CA VAL A 99 1.55 13.71 8.32
C VAL A 99 1.48 14.16 9.78
N GLU A 100 0.95 15.37 10.02
CA GLU A 100 0.96 15.95 11.37
C GLU A 100 -0.16 15.38 12.25
N SER A 101 -1.37 15.28 11.69
CA SER A 101 -2.57 14.84 12.44
C SER A 101 -2.86 13.35 12.35
N LEU A 102 -2.19 12.61 11.45
CA LEU A 102 -2.48 11.21 11.10
C LEU A 102 -3.93 10.96 10.63
N LYS A 103 -4.68 12.02 10.30
CA LYS A 103 -6.04 11.88 9.80
C LYS A 103 -6.05 11.30 8.40
N VAL A 104 -6.79 10.21 8.22
CA VAL A 104 -7.02 9.59 6.90
C VAL A 104 -8.01 10.43 6.09
N GLN A 105 -7.50 11.15 5.09
CA GLN A 105 -8.27 12.08 4.28
C GLN A 105 -9.10 11.36 3.20
N SER A 106 -8.49 10.37 2.54
CA SER A 106 -9.18 9.62 1.50
C SER A 106 -8.62 8.22 1.36
N GLY A 107 -9.48 7.26 1.03
CA GLY A 107 -9.10 5.95 0.52
C GLY A 107 -9.61 5.71 -0.90
N ALA A 108 -8.97 4.81 -1.62
CA ALA A 108 -9.40 4.30 -2.93
C ALA A 108 -8.83 2.89 -3.17
N ASP A 109 -9.40 2.17 -4.13
CA ASP A 109 -8.71 1.05 -4.77
C ASP A 109 -7.60 1.62 -5.65
N LEU A 110 -6.38 1.13 -5.52
CA LEU A 110 -5.25 1.57 -6.35
C LEU A 110 -5.44 1.14 -7.81
N VAL A 111 -5.96 -0.06 -8.05
CA VAL A 111 -5.89 -0.68 -9.37
C VAL A 111 -7.01 -0.16 -10.27
N HIS A 112 -6.66 0.42 -11.41
CA HIS A 112 -7.59 0.89 -12.43
C HIS A 112 -7.40 0.18 -13.78
N ALA A 113 -6.20 -0.36 -14.03
CA ALA A 113 -5.89 -1.11 -15.23
C ALA A 113 -4.88 -2.20 -14.93
N THR A 114 -4.96 -3.29 -15.69
CA THR A 114 -4.00 -4.39 -15.66
C THR A 114 -3.36 -4.58 -17.03
N LEU A 115 -2.08 -4.88 -17.05
CA LEU A 115 -1.31 -5.16 -18.25
C LEU A 115 -0.64 -6.53 -18.16
N PRO A 116 -0.71 -7.35 -19.23
CA PRO A 116 -1.42 -7.08 -20.49
C PRO A 116 -2.96 -7.09 -20.35
N VAL A 117 -3.63 -6.18 -21.08
CA VAL A 117 -5.09 -5.97 -20.98
C VAL A 117 -5.84 -7.26 -21.35
N GLY A 118 -6.83 -7.63 -20.53
CA GLY A 118 -7.72 -8.77 -20.80
C GLY A 118 -7.08 -10.15 -20.58
N VAL A 119 -5.82 -10.18 -20.16
CA VAL A 119 -5.09 -11.43 -19.85
C VAL A 119 -5.06 -11.69 -18.35
N VAL A 120 -4.88 -10.63 -17.56
CA VAL A 120 -4.72 -10.73 -16.10
C VAL A 120 -6.01 -11.25 -15.46
N LYS A 121 -5.93 -12.47 -14.94
CA LYS A 121 -6.99 -13.13 -14.16
C LYS A 121 -7.29 -12.39 -12.84
N PRO A 122 -8.44 -12.64 -12.19
CA PRO A 122 -8.73 -12.15 -10.85
C PRO A 122 -7.57 -12.35 -9.88
N PHE A 123 -7.23 -11.31 -9.12
CA PHE A 123 -6.17 -11.41 -8.13
C PHE A 123 -6.48 -12.48 -7.07
N ASN A 124 -5.45 -13.19 -6.65
CA ASN A 124 -5.42 -14.06 -5.48
C ASN A 124 -4.76 -13.33 -4.30
N ARG A 125 -4.69 -13.98 -3.13
CA ARG A 125 -4.24 -13.47 -1.84
C ARG A 125 -2.91 -12.73 -1.98
N LEU A 126 -2.89 -11.40 -1.76
CA LEU A 126 -1.66 -10.59 -1.82
C LEU A 126 -1.05 -10.48 -0.41
N CYS A 127 0.18 -10.94 -0.24
CA CYS A 127 0.90 -10.96 1.04
C CYS A 127 1.72 -9.68 1.23
N SER A 128 3.02 -9.79 1.46
CA SER A 128 3.93 -8.68 1.69
C SER A 128 4.22 -7.90 0.40
N ALA A 129 4.93 -6.78 0.55
CA ALA A 129 5.18 -5.86 -0.54
C ALA A 129 6.46 -5.04 -0.36
N ASP A 130 6.94 -4.47 -1.46
CA ASP A 130 8.05 -3.52 -1.50
C ASP A 130 7.67 -2.29 -2.32
N LEU A 131 7.84 -1.09 -1.75
CA LEU A 131 7.82 0.16 -2.50
C LEU A 131 9.25 0.67 -2.61
N ALA A 132 9.98 0.14 -3.58
CA ALA A 132 11.38 0.50 -3.76
C ALA A 132 11.54 1.98 -4.18
N PRO A 133 12.67 2.62 -3.81
CA PRO A 133 13.02 3.93 -4.35
C PRO A 133 13.21 3.84 -5.87
N SER A 134 13.03 4.97 -6.58
CA SER A 134 13.20 5.01 -8.04
C SER A 134 14.59 4.59 -8.51
N SER A 135 15.61 4.71 -7.66
CA SER A 135 16.96 4.23 -7.94
C SER A 135 17.05 2.72 -8.17
N ALA A 136 16.09 1.94 -7.68
CA ALA A 136 16.02 0.50 -7.95
C ALA A 136 15.70 0.17 -9.41
N PHE A 137 15.04 1.10 -10.12
CA PHE A 137 14.56 0.89 -11.49
C PHE A 137 15.17 1.87 -12.50
N TYR A 138 15.88 2.90 -12.02
CA TYR A 138 16.46 3.94 -12.85
C TYR A 138 17.93 4.19 -12.53
N ASN A 139 18.75 4.17 -13.58
CA ASN A 139 20.14 4.58 -13.54
C ASN A 139 20.29 6.02 -14.03
N ALA A 140 20.45 6.96 -13.08
CA ALA A 140 20.65 8.37 -13.41
C ALA A 140 21.99 8.63 -14.14
N ALA A 141 23.02 7.81 -13.90
CA ALA A 141 24.33 7.98 -14.55
C ALA A 141 24.30 7.62 -16.04
N THR A 142 23.45 6.67 -16.44
CA THR A 142 23.32 6.21 -17.83
C THR A 142 22.01 6.62 -18.49
N SER A 143 21.09 7.24 -17.73
CA SER A 143 19.72 7.60 -18.13
C SER A 143 18.89 6.40 -18.63
N LYS A 144 19.15 5.20 -18.11
CA LYS A 144 18.42 3.98 -18.47
C LYS A 144 17.45 3.55 -17.38
N GLY A 145 16.38 2.87 -17.78
CA GLY A 145 15.39 2.29 -16.87
C GLY A 145 14.12 3.12 -16.71
N TYR A 146 13.35 2.81 -15.66
CA TYR A 146 12.08 3.44 -15.34
C TYR A 146 12.24 4.46 -14.21
N ALA A 147 12.13 5.75 -14.54
CA ALA A 147 12.25 6.87 -13.60
C ALA A 147 11.00 7.07 -12.73
N GLY A 148 10.57 6.03 -12.03
CA GLY A 148 9.43 6.06 -11.11
C GLY A 148 9.57 4.99 -10.03
N GLN A 149 8.63 4.99 -9.08
CA GLN A 149 8.52 3.93 -8.08
C GLN A 149 7.53 2.87 -8.55
N LEU A 150 7.79 1.62 -8.19
CA LEU A 150 6.87 0.51 -8.38
C LEU A 150 6.63 -0.14 -7.02
N PHE A 151 5.37 -0.42 -6.74
CA PHE A 151 4.96 -1.23 -5.62
C PHE A 151 4.92 -2.69 -6.08
N LEU A 152 5.93 -3.45 -5.67
CA LEU A 152 6.08 -4.86 -6.00
C LEU A 152 5.35 -5.70 -4.96
N ASN A 153 4.55 -6.65 -5.44
CA ASN A 153 3.91 -7.66 -4.60
C ASN A 153 3.61 -8.91 -5.42
N GLY A 154 3.20 -9.98 -4.75
CA GLY A 154 2.78 -11.20 -5.41
C GLY A 154 1.62 -11.87 -4.71
N GLU A 155 1.04 -12.84 -5.41
CA GLU A 155 0.00 -13.70 -4.87
C GLU A 155 0.62 -14.85 -4.08
N GLU A 156 0.25 -14.97 -2.81
CA GLU A 156 0.62 -16.09 -1.94
C GLU A 156 -0.30 -17.30 -2.20
N ASP A 157 -0.32 -17.74 -3.44
CA ASP A 157 -1.08 -18.92 -3.87
C ASP A 157 -0.16 -20.13 -4.02
N LYS A 158 -0.36 -21.12 -3.15
CA LYS A 158 0.39 -22.39 -3.15
C LYS A 158 0.13 -23.22 -4.41
N ALA A 159 -0.88 -22.88 -5.20
CA ALA A 159 -1.13 -23.47 -6.52
C ALA A 159 -0.40 -22.74 -7.68
N GLY A 160 0.34 -21.66 -7.41
CA GLY A 160 1.11 -20.90 -8.40
C GLY A 160 0.61 -19.47 -8.59
N GLY A 161 0.93 -18.61 -7.64
CA GLY A 161 0.60 -17.18 -7.64
C GLY A 161 1.49 -16.35 -8.55
N ARG A 162 0.97 -15.21 -9.00
CA ARG A 162 1.66 -14.30 -9.93
C ARG A 162 2.34 -13.15 -9.21
N ALA A 163 3.41 -12.66 -9.79
CA ALA A 163 4.11 -11.45 -9.38
C ALA A 163 3.58 -10.22 -10.12
N PHE A 164 3.55 -9.07 -9.44
CA PHE A 164 3.09 -7.80 -10.00
C PHE A 164 4.01 -6.64 -9.65
N ALA A 165 4.17 -5.73 -10.62
CA ALA A 165 4.65 -4.38 -10.37
C ALA A 165 3.48 -3.40 -10.53
N ARG A 166 3.25 -2.53 -9.53
CA ARG A 166 2.11 -1.60 -9.55
C ARG A 166 2.61 -0.17 -9.51
N ALA A 167 2.26 0.58 -10.54
CA ALA A 167 2.58 2.00 -10.60
C ALA A 167 1.60 2.80 -9.72
N PRO A 168 2.05 3.87 -9.05
CA PRO A 168 1.19 4.73 -8.21
C PRO A 168 -0.01 5.39 -8.93
N ASN A 169 0.01 5.41 -10.26
CA ASN A 169 -1.10 5.88 -11.10
C ASN A 169 -2.23 4.85 -11.28
N GLY A 170 -2.07 3.64 -10.73
CA GLY A 170 -3.07 2.58 -10.72
C GLY A 170 -2.97 1.57 -11.85
N ILE A 171 -1.90 1.60 -12.65
CA ILE A 171 -1.60 0.55 -13.63
C ILE A 171 -0.82 -0.57 -12.92
N SER A 172 -1.34 -1.79 -12.99
CA SER A 172 -0.66 -2.99 -12.51
C SER A 172 -0.13 -3.83 -13.69
N TYR A 173 1.13 -4.22 -13.63
CA TYR A 173 1.82 -5.04 -14.61
C TYR A 173 2.04 -6.43 -14.02
N GLU A 174 1.57 -7.48 -14.69
CA GLU A 174 1.94 -8.85 -14.36
C GLU A 174 3.39 -9.10 -14.81
N LEU A 175 4.22 -9.62 -13.90
CA LEU A 175 5.62 -9.95 -14.16
C LEU A 175 5.71 -11.44 -14.54
N ALA A 176 5.23 -11.78 -15.74
CA ALA A 176 5.10 -13.18 -16.16
C ALA A 176 6.42 -13.97 -16.11
N ASP A 177 7.55 -13.32 -16.40
CA ASP A 177 8.88 -13.93 -16.39
C ASP A 177 9.36 -14.31 -14.98
N PHE A 178 8.70 -13.81 -13.93
CA PHE A 178 8.98 -14.24 -12.55
C PHE A 178 8.43 -15.65 -12.30
N GLY A 179 7.50 -16.13 -13.12
CA GLY A 179 6.89 -17.45 -12.93
C GLY A 179 5.81 -17.44 -11.85
N HIS A 180 5.45 -18.66 -11.41
CA HIS A 180 4.28 -18.90 -10.57
C HIS A 180 4.63 -19.71 -9.33
N ILE A 181 4.63 -19.06 -8.15
CA ILE A 181 4.90 -19.68 -6.83
C ILE A 181 4.07 -18.97 -5.73
N ALA A 182 4.22 -19.35 -4.46
CA ALA A 182 3.53 -18.67 -3.36
C ALA A 182 4.34 -17.44 -2.93
N TRP A 183 4.11 -16.29 -3.56
CA TRP A 183 4.94 -15.11 -3.31
C TRP A 183 4.68 -14.51 -1.92
N GLU A 184 5.70 -14.51 -1.08
CA GLU A 184 5.75 -13.73 0.17
C GLU A 184 6.01 -12.25 -0.15
N ASN A 185 7.16 -11.98 -0.76
CA ASN A 185 7.58 -10.64 -1.15
C ASN A 185 8.46 -10.65 -2.42
N LEU A 186 8.62 -9.46 -2.98
CA LEU A 186 9.50 -9.15 -4.10
C LEU A 186 10.29 -7.90 -3.73
N LEU A 187 11.57 -8.04 -3.43
CA LEU A 187 12.42 -6.98 -2.88
C LEU A 187 13.40 -6.49 -3.94
N ALA A 188 13.22 -5.27 -4.43
CA ALA A 188 14.13 -4.69 -5.41
C ALA A 188 15.38 -4.13 -4.71
N ASN A 189 16.56 -4.36 -5.30
CA ASN A 189 17.79 -3.75 -4.84
C ASN A 189 17.70 -2.22 -5.02
N PRO A 190 17.80 -1.42 -3.94
CA PRO A 190 17.65 0.03 -4.04
C PRO A 190 18.84 0.71 -4.75
N ALA A 191 19.95 0.00 -4.94
CA ALA A 191 21.14 0.55 -5.59
C ALA A 191 20.93 0.73 -7.10
N SER A 192 21.38 1.87 -7.60
CA SER A 192 21.25 2.24 -9.01
C SER A 192 22.20 1.46 -9.90
N SER A 193 21.67 0.85 -10.96
CA SER A 193 22.41 0.03 -11.93
C SER A 193 21.64 -0.04 -13.26
N ASP A 194 22.33 -0.38 -14.35
CA ASP A 194 21.68 -0.69 -15.65
C ASP A 194 20.85 -1.98 -15.58
N ASN A 195 21.10 -2.84 -14.58
CA ASN A 195 20.31 -4.04 -14.29
C ASN A 195 19.48 -3.81 -13.03
N THR A 196 18.17 -4.06 -13.13
CA THR A 196 17.30 -4.21 -11.97
C THR A 196 17.54 -5.58 -11.36
N LEU A 197 17.78 -5.64 -10.05
CA LEU A 197 17.91 -6.88 -9.29
C LEU A 197 16.72 -7.01 -8.33
N VAL A 198 16.02 -8.14 -8.35
CA VAL A 198 14.90 -8.41 -7.43
C VAL A 198 15.10 -9.76 -6.75
N ILE A 199 14.97 -9.79 -5.43
CA ILE A 199 14.92 -11.02 -4.65
C ILE A 199 13.44 -11.37 -4.39
N GLY A 200 13.03 -12.56 -4.76
CA GLY A 200 11.70 -13.09 -4.47
C GLY A 200 11.75 -14.24 -3.46
N LEU A 201 10.77 -14.31 -2.58
CA LEU A 201 10.65 -15.38 -1.57
C LEU A 201 9.35 -16.17 -1.75
N ASP A 202 9.47 -17.49 -1.66
CA ASP A 202 8.37 -18.45 -1.77
C ASP A 202 7.89 -18.90 -0.38
N ASP A 203 6.67 -18.52 0.04
CA ASP A 203 6.06 -18.91 1.32
C ASP A 203 5.45 -20.31 1.26
N ILE A 204 6.34 -21.29 1.13
CA ILE A 204 6.02 -22.70 1.38
C ILE A 204 7.11 -23.33 2.24
N GLN A 205 6.79 -24.51 2.79
CA GLN A 205 7.80 -25.32 3.45
C GLN A 205 8.90 -25.71 2.45
N ASN A 206 10.15 -25.39 2.78
CA ASN A 206 11.31 -25.52 1.88
C ASN A 206 11.19 -24.68 0.59
N GLY A 207 10.56 -23.51 0.68
CA GLY A 207 10.42 -22.55 -0.40
C GLY A 207 11.76 -22.05 -0.94
N LEU A 208 11.70 -21.51 -2.15
CA LEU A 208 12.83 -20.98 -2.88
C LEU A 208 13.12 -19.53 -2.48
N LEU A 209 14.40 -19.17 -2.55
CA LEU A 209 14.85 -17.78 -2.70
C LEU A 209 15.26 -17.63 -4.17
N LEU A 210 14.60 -16.73 -4.88
CA LEU A 210 14.84 -16.49 -6.29
C LEU A 210 15.49 -15.12 -6.47
N VAL A 211 16.36 -15.01 -7.47
CA VAL A 211 17.06 -13.78 -7.82
C VAL A 211 16.84 -13.54 -9.31
N TYR A 212 16.27 -12.37 -9.63
CA TYR A 212 15.98 -11.89 -10.98
C TYR A 212 16.89 -10.72 -11.34
#